data_AF-A0A4R8SU20-F1
#
_entry.id   AF-A0A4R8SU20-F1
#
_cell.length_a   1.000
_cell.length_b   1.000
_cell.length_c   1.000
_cell.angle_alpha   90.00
_cell.angle_beta   90.00
_cell.angle_gamma   90.00
#
_symmetry.space_group_name_H-M   'P 1'
#
loop_
_entity.id
_entity.type
_entity.pdbx_description
1 polymer ?
#
loop_
_entity_poly.entity_id
_entity_poly.type
_entity_poly.pdbx_seq_one_letter_code
_entity_poly.pdbx_strand_id
1 'polypeptide(L)'
;MPTDEAQDPTTVSPAALAETGVVEIPTEPAEAWSDALDDDVYEGAQDSTRPNWLVPVALLVLAAAITTVAGAVAYTLLRQDRPAAPTAVTTFVPAIATTTSPPVATPPPSARSRAPEAVVLSARGDSVYVGTKSGKTACQVTVNYVSCIVQFVGRTPLMYGQPTNVVMITYEGIMDWTIGDGGQLQTRTLDYGTIYHALGWTITPTSEGTSFRNDATSRGMTVNVDGARAF
;
A
#
# COMPACT_ATOMS: atom_id res chain seq x y z
N MET A 1 12.01 34.05 75.03
CA MET A 1 12.52 33.32 76.22
C MET A 1 11.30 32.93 77.02
N PRO A 2 11.04 31.65 77.37
CA PRO A 2 11.89 30.43 77.47
C PRO A 2 11.63 29.41 76.33
N THR A 3 12.51 28.51 75.84
CA THR A 3 13.34 27.35 76.32
C THR A 3 12.58 26.06 76.65
N ASP A 4 12.93 25.02 75.85
CA ASP A 4 12.98 23.56 76.09
C ASP A 4 11.66 22.83 76.44
N GLU A 5 11.40 21.57 76.06
CA GLU A 5 12.30 20.47 75.68
C GLU A 5 11.50 19.36 74.96
N ALA A 6 12.25 18.43 74.37
CA ALA A 6 11.89 17.26 73.58
C ALA A 6 10.83 16.30 74.18
N GLN A 7 10.09 15.60 73.31
CA GLN A 7 10.18 14.15 73.09
C GLN A 7 8.96 13.64 72.30
N ASP A 8 9.20 13.13 71.10
CA ASP A 8 8.39 12.06 70.50
C ASP A 8 9.05 10.74 70.97
N PRO A 9 8.30 9.69 71.34
CA PRO A 9 7.64 8.89 70.32
C PRO A 9 6.27 8.35 70.72
N THR A 10 5.56 7.91 69.69
CA THR A 10 4.75 6.68 69.62
C THR A 10 3.25 6.89 69.49
N THR A 11 2.75 6.27 68.42
CA THR A 11 1.38 5.78 68.23
C THR A 11 0.43 6.78 67.57
N VAL A 12 0.54 6.84 66.25
CA VAL A 12 -0.56 7.27 65.39
C VAL A 12 -1.72 6.29 65.59
N SER A 13 -2.79 6.76 66.21
CA SER A 13 -4.15 6.25 65.99
C SER A 13 -4.94 7.39 65.35
N PRO A 14 -5.40 7.29 64.09
CA PRO A 14 -6.39 8.20 63.57
C PRO A 14 -7.75 7.51 63.62
N ALA A 15 -8.43 7.65 64.76
CA ALA A 15 -9.87 7.58 64.78
C ALA A 15 -10.40 9.02 64.81
N ALA A 16 -10.51 9.62 63.63
CA ALA A 16 -11.28 10.83 63.43
C ALA A 16 -11.95 10.77 62.05
N LEU A 17 -13.26 10.51 62.10
CA LEU A 17 -14.31 11.13 61.28
C LEU A 17 -14.10 11.06 59.75
N ALA A 18 -14.74 10.09 59.10
CA ALA A 18 -16.05 10.28 58.47
C ALA A 18 -16.01 11.31 57.34
N GLU A 19 -16.12 10.84 56.09
CA GLU A 19 -17.30 11.09 55.25
C GLU A 19 -17.13 10.42 53.86
N THR A 20 -18.25 9.88 53.37
CA THR A 20 -18.62 9.58 51.97
C THR A 20 -17.86 8.49 51.18
N GLY A 21 -18.45 7.29 51.18
CA GLY A 21 -18.73 6.46 49.99
C GLY A 21 -17.60 6.24 48.97
N VAL A 22 -16.71 5.31 49.27
CA VAL A 22 -15.81 4.68 48.28
C VAL A 22 -16.37 3.29 47.96
N VAL A 23 -16.57 3.02 46.67
CA VAL A 23 -16.75 1.66 46.14
C VAL A 23 -15.46 0.89 46.42
N GLU A 24 -15.54 -0.15 47.25
CA GLU A 24 -14.46 -1.11 47.45
C GLU A 24 -14.11 -1.77 46.10
N ILE A 25 -12.89 -1.53 45.62
CA ILE A 25 -12.24 -2.36 44.62
C ILE A 25 -11.54 -3.49 45.40
N PRO A 26 -11.89 -4.77 45.21
CA PRO A 26 -11.08 -5.85 45.73
C PRO A 26 -9.69 -5.76 45.10
N THR A 27 -8.69 -5.52 45.94
CA THR A 27 -7.28 -5.70 45.57
C THR A 27 -7.02 -7.20 45.57
N GLU A 28 -7.18 -7.83 44.41
CA GLU A 28 -6.79 -9.24 44.22
C GLU A 28 -5.25 -9.32 44.07
N PRO A 29 -4.60 -10.28 44.73
CA PRO A 29 -3.13 -10.40 44.71
C PRO A 29 -2.61 -10.84 43.34
N ALA A 30 -1.44 -10.30 43.00
CA ALA A 30 -0.71 -10.48 41.75
C ALA A 30 -0.03 -11.86 41.60
N GLU A 31 -0.75 -12.96 41.78
CA GLU A 31 -0.24 -14.32 41.56
C GLU A 31 -1.29 -15.18 40.83
N ALA A 32 -1.48 -14.95 39.53
CA ALA A 32 -2.35 -15.81 38.69
C ALA A 32 -1.89 -15.93 37.22
N TRP A 33 -0.64 -15.57 36.90
CA TRP A 33 -0.10 -15.68 35.54
C TRP A 33 1.29 -16.34 35.59
N SER A 34 1.33 -17.62 35.95
CA SER A 34 2.56 -18.42 35.88
C SER A 34 2.37 -19.86 35.41
N ASP A 35 1.15 -20.33 35.14
CA ASP A 35 0.88 -21.73 34.75
C ASP A 35 0.08 -21.84 33.44
N ALA A 36 0.55 -21.18 32.38
CA ALA A 36 0.01 -21.35 31.02
C ALA A 36 1.11 -21.59 29.97
N LEU A 37 2.16 -22.30 30.37
CA LEU A 37 3.13 -22.90 29.47
C LEU A 37 3.20 -24.40 29.79
N ASP A 38 2.11 -25.10 29.51
CA ASP A 38 2.15 -26.54 29.29
C ASP A 38 1.91 -26.80 27.81
N ASP A 39 2.85 -27.57 27.25
CA ASP A 39 2.92 -28.10 25.91
C ASP A 39 1.62 -28.83 25.49
N ASP A 40 0.77 -28.14 24.73
CA ASP A 40 -0.24 -28.82 23.90
C ASP A 40 0.44 -29.25 22.59
N VAL A 41 1.01 -30.44 22.66
CA VAL A 41 1.46 -31.27 21.54
C VAL A 41 0.41 -31.25 20.43
N TYR A 42 0.84 -30.87 19.23
CA TYR A 42 0.16 -31.12 17.96
C TYR A 42 0.00 -32.65 17.74
N GLU A 43 -1.00 -33.27 18.38
CA GLU A 43 -1.52 -34.55 17.92
C GLU A 43 -2.69 -34.27 16.98
N GLY A 44 -2.35 -34.05 15.71
CA GLY A 44 -3.30 -34.19 14.62
C GLY A 44 -3.81 -35.62 14.62
N ALA A 45 -5.01 -35.82 15.18
CA ALA A 45 -5.74 -37.07 15.14
C ALA A 45 -5.91 -37.51 13.66
N GLN A 46 -5.04 -38.44 13.23
CA GLN A 46 -5.26 -39.25 12.05
C GLN A 46 -6.44 -40.19 12.35
N ASP A 47 -7.65 -39.77 11.99
CA ASP A 47 -8.79 -40.67 11.87
C ASP A 47 -8.51 -41.68 10.74
N SER A 48 -7.89 -42.79 11.12
CA SER A 48 -7.43 -43.87 10.25
C SER A 48 -8.49 -44.96 10.13
N THR A 49 -9.73 -44.64 9.73
CA THR A 49 -10.71 -45.70 9.41
C THR A 49 -11.78 -45.33 8.38
N ARG A 50 -11.42 -44.71 7.25
CA ARG A 50 -12.27 -44.75 6.02
C ARG A 50 -11.42 -44.82 4.75
N PRO A 51 -11.53 -45.88 3.92
CA PRO A 51 -10.81 -45.96 2.65
C PRO A 51 -11.44 -44.99 1.62
N ASN A 52 -10.95 -43.76 1.57
CA ASN A 52 -11.39 -42.73 0.63
C ASN A 52 -10.61 -42.83 -0.70
N TRP A 53 -11.04 -43.76 -1.55
CA TRP A 53 -10.48 -44.07 -2.88
C TRP A 53 -10.64 -42.95 -3.94
N LEU A 54 -11.10 -41.76 -3.55
CA LEU A 54 -11.40 -40.65 -4.46
C LEU A 54 -10.23 -39.68 -4.68
N VAL A 55 -9.15 -39.77 -3.90
CA VAL A 55 -7.97 -38.88 -4.03
C VAL A 55 -7.09 -39.15 -5.27
N PRO A 56 -6.87 -40.40 -5.77
CA PRO A 56 -5.97 -40.61 -6.90
C PRO A 56 -6.56 -40.23 -8.27
N VAL A 57 -7.89 -40.13 -8.39
CA VAL A 57 -8.56 -39.77 -9.66
C VAL A 57 -8.43 -38.27 -9.96
N ALA A 58 -8.50 -37.42 -8.93
CA ALA A 58 -8.38 -35.96 -9.08
C ALA A 58 -6.97 -35.52 -9.53
N LEU A 59 -5.92 -36.23 -9.08
CA LEU A 59 -4.53 -35.95 -9.48
C LEU A 59 -4.22 -36.31 -10.95
N LEU A 60 -4.91 -37.32 -11.51
CA LEU A 60 -4.69 -37.72 -12.91
C LEU A 60 -5.38 -36.78 -13.92
N VAL A 61 -6.43 -36.05 -13.55
CA VAL A 61 -7.09 -35.09 -14.44
C VAL A 61 -6.31 -33.78 -14.57
N LEU A 62 -5.57 -33.36 -13.53
CA LEU A 62 -4.81 -32.10 -13.55
C LEU A 62 -3.60 -32.13 -14.52
N ALA A 63 -3.02 -33.30 -14.80
CA ALA A 63 -1.84 -33.43 -15.66
C ALA A 63 -2.14 -33.29 -17.17
N ALA A 64 -3.38 -33.54 -17.60
CA ALA A 64 -3.75 -33.50 -19.03
C ALA A 64 -4.09 -32.09 -19.56
N ALA A 65 -4.35 -31.12 -18.68
CA ALA A 65 -4.71 -29.76 -19.09
C ALA A 65 -3.49 -28.86 -19.39
N ILE A 66 -2.29 -29.23 -18.94
CA ILE A 66 -1.07 -28.42 -19.08
C ILE A 66 -0.43 -28.58 -20.47
N THR A 67 -0.72 -29.66 -21.21
CA THR A 67 -0.10 -29.93 -22.52
C THR A 67 -0.78 -29.24 -23.71
N THR A 68 -2.00 -28.70 -23.56
CA THR A 68 -2.71 -28.00 -24.66
C THR A 68 -2.42 -26.49 -24.72
N VAL A 69 -2.03 -25.86 -23.61
CA VAL A 69 -1.76 -24.40 -23.55
C VAL A 69 -0.41 -24.04 -24.20
N ALA A 70 0.59 -24.92 -24.13
CA ALA A 70 1.91 -24.69 -24.73
C ALA A 70 1.89 -24.67 -26.28
N GLY A 71 0.95 -25.37 -26.92
CA GLY A 71 0.83 -25.42 -28.39
C GLY A 71 0.25 -24.15 -29.01
N ALA A 72 -0.64 -23.44 -28.30
CA ALA A 72 -1.29 -22.23 -28.81
C ALA A 72 -0.35 -21.02 -28.86
N VAL A 73 0.61 -20.93 -27.93
CA VAL A 73 1.60 -19.84 -27.86
C VAL A 73 2.66 -19.98 -28.97
N ALA A 74 3.05 -21.20 -29.34
CA ALA A 74 3.96 -21.42 -30.46
C ALA A 74 3.33 -21.08 -31.83
N TYR A 75 2.01 -21.27 -31.98
CA TYR A 75 1.31 -21.00 -33.23
C TYR A 75 1.12 -19.49 -33.51
N THR A 76 0.97 -18.67 -32.47
CA THR A 76 0.83 -17.21 -32.63
C THR A 76 2.17 -16.51 -32.89
N LEU A 77 3.26 -17.03 -32.33
CA LEU A 77 4.60 -16.47 -32.53
C LEU A 77 5.17 -16.76 -33.94
N LEU A 78 4.80 -17.89 -34.58
CA LEU A 78 5.29 -18.25 -35.92
C LEU A 78 4.56 -17.53 -37.08
N ARG A 79 3.46 -16.82 -36.84
CA ARG A 79 2.71 -16.10 -37.90
C ARG A 79 3.14 -14.65 -38.10
N GLN A 80 3.95 -14.07 -37.20
CA GLN A 80 4.31 -12.65 -37.29
C GLN A 80 5.56 -12.36 -38.13
N ASP A 81 6.39 -13.36 -38.44
CA ASP A 81 7.54 -13.19 -39.34
C ASP A 81 7.18 -13.54 -40.79
N ARG A 82 6.47 -12.62 -41.46
CA ARG A 82 6.55 -12.53 -42.92
C ARG A 82 7.21 -11.21 -43.30
N PRO A 83 8.50 -11.22 -43.68
CA PRO A 83 9.13 -10.07 -44.30
C PRO A 83 8.45 -9.79 -45.64
N ALA A 84 7.74 -8.67 -45.76
CA ALA A 84 7.36 -8.14 -47.06
C ALA A 84 8.58 -7.45 -47.66
N ALA A 85 9.36 -8.20 -48.43
CA ALA A 85 10.41 -7.66 -49.29
C ALA A 85 9.81 -7.03 -50.57
N PRO A 86 10.50 -6.06 -51.19
CA PRO A 86 9.89 -5.06 -52.07
C PRO A 86 9.83 -5.53 -53.54
N THR A 87 8.69 -5.35 -54.19
CA THR A 87 8.61 -5.47 -55.65
C THR A 87 9.00 -4.12 -56.27
N ALA A 88 10.23 -4.02 -56.74
CA ALA A 88 10.62 -3.01 -57.71
C ALA A 88 9.88 -3.27 -59.03
N VAL A 89 9.11 -2.30 -59.52
CA VAL A 89 8.69 -2.26 -60.92
C VAL A 89 9.12 -0.90 -61.48
N THR A 90 10.14 -0.94 -62.32
CA THR A 90 10.53 0.14 -63.21
C THR A 90 9.44 0.36 -64.25
N THR A 91 8.87 1.56 -64.29
CA THR A 91 8.23 2.09 -65.50
C THR A 91 8.68 3.53 -65.70
N PHE A 92 9.15 3.81 -66.92
CA PHE A 92 9.83 5.03 -67.34
C PHE A 92 8.90 5.93 -68.19
N VAL A 93 9.16 7.26 -68.15
CA VAL A 93 8.88 8.34 -69.15
C VAL A 93 7.49 9.04 -69.14
N PRO A 94 7.30 10.34 -69.53
CA PRO A 94 8.19 11.51 -69.72
C PRO A 94 7.83 12.75 -68.84
N ALA A 95 8.57 13.84 -69.08
CA ALA A 95 8.66 15.12 -68.37
C ALA A 95 7.58 16.20 -68.67
N ILE A 96 7.72 17.32 -67.93
CA ILE A 96 7.16 18.70 -68.05
C ILE A 96 5.86 18.88 -67.22
N ALA A 97 5.70 19.85 -66.31
CA ALA A 97 6.09 21.27 -66.33
C ALA A 97 6.55 21.82 -64.96
N THR A 98 7.43 22.82 -65.03
CA THR A 98 7.83 23.73 -63.96
C THR A 98 6.68 24.62 -63.51
N THR A 99 6.34 24.58 -62.21
CA THR A 99 5.64 25.70 -61.55
C THR A 99 6.34 25.99 -60.23
N THR A 100 7.01 27.13 -60.19
CA THR A 100 7.66 27.73 -59.03
C THR A 100 6.67 27.87 -57.87
N SER A 101 6.88 27.11 -56.79
CA SER A 101 6.20 27.29 -55.51
C SER A 101 7.07 28.15 -54.58
N PRO A 102 6.52 29.15 -53.87
CA PRO A 102 7.31 30.00 -52.98
C PRO A 102 7.90 29.18 -51.81
N PRO A 103 9.06 29.58 -51.26
CA PRO A 103 9.67 28.87 -50.14
C PRO A 103 8.77 28.98 -48.90
N VAL A 104 8.15 27.87 -48.51
CA VAL A 104 7.51 27.75 -47.20
C VAL A 104 8.63 27.73 -46.16
N ALA A 105 8.70 28.80 -45.38
CA ALA A 105 9.62 28.91 -44.25
C ALA A 105 9.41 27.73 -43.29
N THR A 106 10.47 26.98 -43.02
CA THR A 106 10.48 25.92 -42.01
C THR A 106 10.16 26.54 -40.64
N PRO A 107 9.11 26.09 -39.92
CA PRO A 107 8.86 26.58 -38.57
C PRO A 107 10.04 26.18 -37.67
N PRO A 108 10.45 27.05 -36.73
CA PRO A 108 11.53 26.73 -35.79
C PRO A 108 11.17 25.47 -35.01
N PRO A 109 12.16 24.61 -34.66
CA PRO A 109 11.91 23.41 -33.88
C PRO A 109 11.28 23.82 -32.55
N SER A 110 10.02 23.42 -32.32
CA SER A 110 9.36 23.57 -31.05
C SER A 110 10.27 22.97 -29.98
N ALA A 111 10.73 23.81 -29.05
CA ALA A 111 11.43 23.34 -27.87
C ALA A 111 10.52 22.35 -27.16
N ARG A 112 10.85 21.05 -27.21
CA ARG A 112 10.21 20.07 -26.35
C ARG A 112 10.54 20.48 -24.93
N SER A 113 9.53 20.97 -24.21
CA SER A 113 9.56 21.02 -22.76
C SER A 113 9.93 19.60 -22.29
N ARG A 114 11.15 19.43 -21.78
CA ARG A 114 11.60 18.15 -21.21
C ARG A 114 10.69 17.92 -20.01
N ALA A 115 9.81 16.93 -20.10
CA ALA A 115 8.99 16.52 -18.98
C ALA A 115 9.90 16.28 -17.77
N PRO A 116 9.50 16.71 -16.56
CA PRO A 116 10.29 16.48 -15.36
C PRO A 116 10.59 14.98 -15.24
N GLU A 117 11.86 14.66 -15.06
CA GLU A 117 12.32 13.29 -14.92
C GLU A 117 11.79 12.74 -13.60
N ALA A 118 11.09 11.62 -13.67
CA ALA A 118 10.46 11.04 -12.47
C ALA A 118 11.52 10.37 -11.59
N VAL A 119 11.39 10.55 -10.28
CA VAL A 119 12.36 10.08 -9.28
C VAL A 119 12.00 8.68 -8.82
N VAL A 120 12.90 7.71 -8.98
CA VAL A 120 12.69 6.34 -8.50
C VAL A 120 13.04 6.24 -7.02
N LEU A 121 12.09 5.78 -6.20
CA LEU A 121 12.29 5.55 -4.78
C LEU A 121 12.77 4.13 -4.53
N SER A 122 13.83 3.99 -3.72
CA SER A 122 14.35 2.68 -3.33
C SER A 122 13.48 2.02 -2.27
N ALA A 123 13.16 0.75 -2.47
CA ALA A 123 12.45 -0.09 -1.50
C ALA A 123 13.35 -0.49 -0.32
N ARG A 124 12.74 -0.62 0.85
CA ARG A 124 13.32 -1.29 2.01
C ARG A 124 12.57 -2.60 2.20
N GLY A 125 13.16 -3.70 1.72
CA GLY A 125 12.47 -4.98 1.61
C GLY A 125 11.44 -4.95 0.48
N ASP A 126 10.19 -5.24 0.81
CA ASP A 126 9.04 -5.28 -0.10
C ASP A 126 8.24 -3.96 -0.16
N SER A 127 8.69 -2.95 0.59
CA SER A 127 7.91 -1.76 0.88
C SER A 127 8.72 -0.46 0.72
N VAL A 128 8.03 0.61 0.31
CA VAL A 128 8.55 1.99 0.29
C VAL A 128 7.68 2.83 1.20
N TYR A 129 8.29 3.50 2.18
CA TYR A 129 7.59 4.40 3.09
C TYR A 129 7.80 5.85 2.67
N VAL A 130 6.70 6.55 2.39
CA VAL A 130 6.69 7.94 1.93
C VAL A 130 5.82 8.80 2.83
N GLY A 131 6.16 10.08 2.94
CA GLY A 131 5.44 11.04 3.77
C GLY A 131 5.26 12.36 3.06
N THR A 132 4.17 13.06 3.33
CA THR A 132 3.95 14.42 2.81
C THR A 132 4.79 15.44 3.58
N LYS A 133 5.09 16.58 2.95
CA LYS A 133 5.81 17.69 3.60
C LYS A 133 5.13 18.21 4.88
N SER A 134 3.81 18.10 4.97
CA SER A 134 3.06 18.51 6.16
C SER A 134 3.17 17.53 7.32
N GLY A 135 3.69 16.31 7.10
CA GLY A 135 3.75 15.24 8.09
C GLY A 135 2.38 14.66 8.48
N LYS A 136 1.29 15.07 7.81
CA LYS A 136 -0.07 14.61 8.13
C LYS A 136 -0.45 13.30 7.45
N THR A 137 0.35 12.85 6.49
CA THR A 137 0.11 11.63 5.73
C THR A 137 1.41 10.86 5.62
N ALA A 138 1.37 9.58 5.99
CA ALA A 138 2.44 8.62 5.79
C ALA A 138 1.87 7.40 5.08
N CYS A 139 2.55 6.91 4.05
CA CYS A 139 2.08 5.80 3.23
C CYS A 139 3.15 4.73 3.08
N GLN A 140 2.72 3.48 3.19
CA GLN A 140 3.44 2.31 2.76
C GLN A 140 2.98 1.95 1.33
N VAL A 141 3.93 1.89 0.42
CA VAL A 141 3.74 1.45 -0.96
C VAL A 141 4.33 0.06 -1.08
N THR A 142 3.54 -0.90 -1.54
CA THR A 142 3.99 -2.26 -1.89
C THR A 142 3.66 -2.52 -3.35
N VAL A 143 4.05 -3.67 -3.89
CA VAL A 143 3.65 -4.04 -5.26
C VAL A 143 2.13 -4.20 -5.40
N ASN A 144 1.45 -4.71 -4.35
CA ASN A 144 0.04 -5.08 -4.43
C ASN A 144 -0.92 -4.00 -3.94
N TYR A 145 -0.48 -3.12 -3.06
CA TYR A 145 -1.32 -2.10 -2.47
C TYR A 145 -0.54 -0.89 -1.95
N VAL A 146 -1.25 0.21 -1.77
CA VAL A 146 -0.79 1.38 -1.04
C VAL A 146 -1.67 1.54 0.19
N SER A 147 -1.06 1.64 1.36
CA SER A 147 -1.76 1.92 2.62
C SER A 147 -1.25 3.24 3.19
N CYS A 148 -2.15 4.17 3.47
CA CYS A 148 -1.82 5.49 3.98
C CYS A 148 -2.49 5.71 5.33
N ILE A 149 -1.69 6.01 6.34
CA ILE A 149 -2.19 6.60 7.57
C ILE A 149 -2.24 8.12 7.42
N VAL A 150 -3.39 8.68 7.77
CA VAL A 150 -3.68 10.10 7.59
C VAL A 150 -4.29 10.67 8.86
N GLN A 151 -3.84 11.85 9.23
CA GLN A 151 -4.51 12.68 10.22
C GLN A 151 -5.70 13.39 9.58
N PHE A 152 -6.81 12.65 9.42
CA PHE A 152 -8.01 13.21 8.83
C PHE A 152 -8.62 14.31 9.71
N VAL A 153 -9.04 15.39 9.08
CA VAL A 153 -9.79 16.49 9.73
C VAL A 153 -11.30 16.39 9.46
N GLY A 154 -11.68 15.66 8.41
CA GLY A 154 -13.05 15.39 8.03
C GLY A 154 -13.68 14.20 8.75
N ARG A 155 -14.91 13.87 8.35
CA ARG A 155 -15.59 12.64 8.78
C ARG A 155 -15.04 11.45 7.99
N THR A 156 -14.59 10.41 8.68
CA THR A 156 -14.19 9.14 8.08
C THR A 156 -15.18 8.03 8.42
N PRO A 157 -15.19 6.92 7.68
CA PRO A 157 -15.97 5.75 8.03
C PRO A 157 -15.63 5.28 9.45
N LEU A 158 -16.66 4.81 10.17
CA LEU A 158 -16.48 4.22 11.49
C LEU A 158 -16.21 2.73 11.36
N MET A 159 -15.17 2.25 12.02
CA MET A 159 -14.89 0.83 12.22
C MET A 159 -14.91 0.57 13.73
N TYR A 160 -15.72 -0.39 14.19
CA TYR A 160 -15.93 -0.66 15.63
C TYR A 160 -16.33 0.59 16.45
N GLY A 161 -17.09 1.51 15.84
CA GLY A 161 -17.53 2.76 16.47
C GLY A 161 -16.47 3.87 16.53
N GLN A 162 -15.28 3.66 15.96
CA GLN A 162 -14.18 4.63 15.96
C GLN A 162 -13.89 5.12 14.53
N PRO A 163 -13.53 6.40 14.34
CA PRO A 163 -13.10 6.92 13.04
C PRO A 163 -11.86 6.19 12.54
N THR A 164 -11.91 5.72 11.30
CA THR A 164 -10.76 5.16 10.60
C THR A 164 -9.72 6.23 10.30
N ASN A 165 -8.45 5.87 10.38
CA ASN A 165 -7.31 6.74 10.11
C ASN A 165 -6.36 6.17 9.05
N VAL A 166 -6.63 4.96 8.57
CA VAL A 166 -5.88 4.31 7.50
C VAL A 166 -6.80 4.07 6.30
N VAL A 167 -6.32 4.43 5.12
CA VAL A 167 -6.95 4.09 3.84
C VAL A 167 -6.00 3.23 3.02
N MET A 168 -6.51 2.15 2.47
CA MET A 168 -5.76 1.23 1.62
C MET A 168 -6.40 1.17 0.23
N ILE A 169 -5.57 1.05 -0.80
CA ILE A 169 -5.99 0.79 -2.18
C ILE A 169 -5.16 -0.36 -2.75
N THR A 170 -5.82 -1.36 -3.34
CA THR A 170 -5.11 -2.43 -4.06
C THR A 170 -4.74 -1.98 -5.47
N TYR A 171 -3.84 -2.70 -6.14
CA TYR A 171 -3.50 -2.46 -7.55
C TYR A 171 -4.71 -2.59 -8.48
N GLU A 172 -5.77 -3.30 -8.07
CA GLU A 172 -7.03 -3.43 -8.80
C GLU A 172 -7.98 -2.24 -8.59
N GLY A 173 -7.64 -1.31 -7.70
CA GLY A 173 -8.46 -0.16 -7.36
C GLY A 173 -9.52 -0.42 -6.30
N ILE A 174 -9.38 -1.49 -5.51
CA ILE A 174 -10.28 -1.78 -4.38
C ILE A 174 -9.82 -0.97 -3.19
N MET A 175 -10.67 -0.05 -2.72
CA MET A 175 -10.39 0.82 -1.56
C MET A 175 -11.01 0.26 -0.30
N ASP A 176 -10.25 0.27 0.79
CA ASP A 176 -10.71 -0.14 2.11
C ASP A 176 -10.23 0.84 3.20
N TRP A 177 -10.93 0.84 4.33
CA TRP A 177 -10.69 1.73 5.46
C TRP A 177 -10.47 0.91 6.73
N THR A 178 -9.45 1.27 7.49
CA THR A 178 -9.12 0.57 8.73
C THR A 178 -8.57 1.52 9.80
N ILE A 179 -8.33 0.98 10.98
CA ILE A 179 -7.71 1.67 12.10
C ILE A 179 -6.30 1.11 12.25
N GLY A 180 -5.30 1.99 12.32
CA GLY A 180 -3.91 1.60 12.53
C GLY A 180 -3.15 2.63 13.34
N ASP A 181 -2.09 2.20 14.01
CA ASP A 181 -1.16 3.10 14.67
C ASP A 181 -0.05 3.51 13.68
N GLY A 182 0.23 4.81 13.62
CA GLY A 182 1.27 5.32 12.72
C GLY A 182 2.68 5.02 13.18
N GLY A 183 2.83 4.48 14.39
CA GLY A 183 4.11 4.23 15.06
C GLY A 183 5.13 5.36 14.85
N GLN A 184 6.41 4.97 14.85
CA GLN A 184 7.51 5.81 14.36
C GLN A 184 7.89 5.38 12.95
N LEU A 185 6.99 5.58 11.98
CA LEU A 185 7.27 5.27 10.58
C LEU A 185 8.34 6.21 10.01
N GLN A 186 9.50 5.65 9.66
CA GLN A 186 10.58 6.36 8.99
C GLN A 186 10.24 6.55 7.51
N THR A 187 9.67 7.70 7.15
CA THR A 187 9.23 7.99 5.78
C THR A 187 10.24 8.84 5.01
N ARG A 188 10.28 8.67 3.67
CA ARG A 188 10.91 9.62 2.76
C ARG A 188 9.93 10.77 2.50
N THR A 189 10.30 11.99 2.82
CA THR A 189 9.47 13.17 2.52
C THR A 189 9.41 13.41 1.01
N LEU A 190 8.19 13.57 0.49
CA LEU A 190 7.94 13.83 -0.93
C LEU A 190 7.86 15.34 -1.21
N ASP A 191 8.48 15.78 -2.29
CA ASP A 191 8.41 17.15 -2.78
C ASP A 191 7.23 17.34 -3.74
N TYR A 192 6.42 18.36 -3.47
CA TYR A 192 5.30 18.71 -4.34
C TYR A 192 5.75 19.04 -5.76
N GLY A 193 4.98 18.57 -6.75
CA GLY A 193 5.27 18.77 -8.17
C GLY A 193 6.34 17.83 -8.75
N THR A 194 6.97 17.00 -7.90
CA THR A 194 7.89 15.94 -8.36
C THR A 194 7.11 14.64 -8.55
N ILE A 195 7.28 13.98 -9.69
CA ILE A 195 6.70 12.67 -9.94
C ILE A 195 7.67 11.62 -9.39
N TYR A 196 7.17 10.67 -8.61
CA TYR A 196 7.96 9.55 -8.09
C TYR A 196 7.46 8.22 -8.64
N HIS A 197 8.37 7.26 -8.76
CA HIS A 197 8.04 5.87 -9.06
C HIS A 197 8.53 4.94 -7.96
N ALA A 198 7.68 4.00 -7.56
CA ALA A 198 7.99 3.00 -6.56
C ALA A 198 7.16 1.74 -6.81
N LEU A 199 7.80 0.57 -6.95
CA LEU A 199 7.13 -0.73 -6.93
C LEU A 199 5.93 -0.85 -7.90
N GLY A 200 6.00 -0.23 -9.09
CA GLY A 200 4.90 -0.23 -10.07
C GLY A 200 3.81 0.80 -9.82
N TRP A 201 4.07 1.79 -8.96
CA TRP A 201 3.21 2.92 -8.69
C TRP A 201 3.87 4.23 -9.12
N THR A 202 3.11 5.07 -9.82
CA THR A 202 3.38 6.50 -9.98
C THR A 202 2.77 7.26 -8.80
N ILE A 203 3.59 8.08 -8.12
CA ILE A 203 3.18 8.91 -6.99
C ILE A 203 3.31 10.38 -7.39
N THR A 204 2.21 11.12 -7.29
CA THR A 204 2.14 12.54 -7.61
C THR A 204 1.66 13.33 -6.39
N PRO A 205 2.59 13.79 -5.54
CA PRO A 205 2.31 14.64 -4.39
C PRO A 205 2.02 16.09 -4.82
N THR A 206 0.94 16.65 -4.28
CA THR A 206 0.53 18.05 -4.48
C THR A 206 0.12 18.67 -3.15
N SER A 207 -0.12 19.98 -3.11
CA SER A 207 -0.66 20.66 -1.92
C SER A 207 -2.05 20.14 -1.54
N GLU A 208 -2.84 19.74 -2.51
CA GLU A 208 -4.24 19.30 -2.32
C GLU A 208 -4.36 17.83 -1.92
N GLY A 209 -3.29 17.06 -2.11
CA GLY A 209 -3.28 15.62 -1.85
C GLY A 209 -2.18 14.89 -2.61
N THR A 210 -1.97 13.64 -2.26
CA THR A 210 -1.02 12.74 -2.93
C THR A 210 -1.80 11.70 -3.72
N SER A 211 -1.52 11.61 -5.02
CA SER A 211 -2.11 10.59 -5.89
C SER A 211 -1.17 9.43 -6.06
N PHE A 212 -1.69 8.22 -5.91
CA PHE A 212 -1.01 6.96 -6.17
C PHE A 212 -1.74 6.28 -7.32
N ARG A 213 -1.04 5.98 -8.41
CA ARG A 213 -1.60 5.28 -9.57
C ARG A 213 -0.73 4.07 -9.88
N ASN A 214 -1.35 2.91 -9.98
CA ASN A 214 -0.67 1.71 -10.43
C ASN A 214 -0.40 1.82 -11.93
N ASP A 215 0.83 1.52 -12.34
CA ASP A 215 1.29 1.72 -13.72
C ASP A 215 0.71 0.66 -14.67
N ALA A 216 0.34 -0.52 -14.17
CA ALA A 216 -0.22 -1.60 -14.98
C ALA A 216 -1.73 -1.46 -15.18
N THR A 217 -2.47 -1.07 -14.14
CA THR A 217 -3.95 -1.01 -14.19
C THR A 217 -4.49 0.40 -14.38
N SER A 218 -3.65 1.44 -14.23
CA SER A 218 -4.06 2.85 -14.15
C SER A 218 -5.08 3.15 -13.04
N ARG A 219 -5.31 2.20 -12.13
CA ARG A 219 -6.16 2.37 -10.94
C ARG A 219 -5.36 2.98 -9.81
N GLY A 220 -6.05 3.62 -8.88
CA GLY A 220 -5.34 4.26 -7.79
C GLY A 220 -6.23 4.98 -6.79
N MET A 221 -5.57 5.82 -5.98
CA MET A 221 -6.26 6.71 -5.07
C MET A 221 -5.59 8.08 -4.99
N THR A 222 -6.37 9.12 -4.73
CA THR A 222 -5.88 10.39 -4.21
C THR A 222 -6.24 10.50 -2.74
N VAL A 223 -5.26 10.80 -1.90
CA VAL A 223 -5.43 10.93 -0.45
C VAL A 223 -5.01 12.33 0.03
N ASN A 224 -5.80 12.92 0.91
CA ASN A 224 -5.50 14.16 1.60
C ASN A 224 -6.10 14.16 3.02
N VAL A 225 -5.98 15.25 3.75
CA VAL A 225 -6.49 15.36 5.12
C VAL A 225 -8.02 15.40 5.20
N ASP A 226 -8.71 15.73 4.11
CA ASP A 226 -10.17 15.77 4.07
C ASP A 226 -10.78 14.40 3.77
N GLY A 227 -10.03 13.52 3.10
CA GLY A 227 -10.46 12.17 2.78
C GLY A 227 -9.59 11.48 1.73
N ALA A 228 -10.14 10.41 1.16
CA ALA A 228 -9.50 9.66 0.08
C ALA A 228 -10.54 9.25 -0.96
N ARG A 229 -10.11 9.18 -2.22
CA ARG A 229 -10.95 8.77 -3.35
C ARG A 229 -10.20 7.84 -4.28
N ALA A 230 -10.85 6.77 -4.73
CA ALA A 230 -10.32 5.86 -5.74
C ALA A 230 -10.62 6.38 -7.17
N PHE A 231 -9.88 5.87 -8.16
CA PHE A 231 -10.14 6.06 -9.59
C PHE A 231 -9.70 4.83 -10.41
#